data_AF-C6HMD3-F1
#
_entry.id   AF-C6HMD3-F1
#
_cell.length_a   1.000
_cell.length_b   1.000
_cell.length_c   1.000
_cell.angle_alpha   90.00
_cell.angle_beta   90.00
_cell.angle_gamma   90.00
#
_symmetry.space_group_name_H-M   'P 1'
#
loop_
_entity.id
_entity.type
_entity.pdbx_description
1 polymer ?
#
loop_
_entity_poly.entity_id
_entity_poly.type
_entity_poly.pdbx_seq_one_letter_code
_entity_poly.pdbx_strand_id
1 'polypeptide(L)'
;MGVRIEGIVESLSREESETYWRTRERGSQIGAWASQQSRVLWETEPLSESASASAPSAGVINGAENADADAAVINKHDIVDDGRSILEDRVKEMEARFADVEEIPLPPFWGGIRIVPESVEFWQGRKSRLHDRFRYVRIHGEVETGVETAKTFQWKIQRLSP
;
A
#
# COMPACT_ATOMS: atom_id res chain seq x y z
N MET A 1 17.90 6.04 7.98
CA MET A 1 17.13 7.04 8.75
C MET A 1 15.67 6.62 8.69
N GLY A 2 14.90 6.83 9.74
CA GLY A 2 13.48 6.53 9.81
C GLY A 2 12.72 7.67 10.47
N VAL A 3 11.46 7.84 10.09
CA VAL A 3 10.54 8.78 10.73
C VAL A 3 9.28 8.00 11.08
N ARG A 4 8.85 8.09 12.34
CA ARG A 4 7.56 7.54 12.80
C ARG A 4 6.65 8.69 13.19
N ILE A 5 5.46 8.73 12.62
CA ILE A 5 4.43 9.73 12.92
C ILE A 5 3.25 9.00 13.52
N GLU A 6 2.79 9.45 14.68
CA GLU A 6 1.59 8.94 15.35
C GLU A 6 0.66 10.12 15.59
N GLY A 7 -0.63 9.95 15.31
CA GLY A 7 -1.57 11.06 15.38
C GLY A 7 -3.00 10.64 15.09
N ILE A 8 -3.90 11.62 15.18
CA ILE A 8 -5.30 11.45 14.85
C ILE A 8 -5.43 11.48 13.33
N VAL A 9 -6.24 10.58 12.78
CA VAL A 9 -6.56 10.57 11.34
C VAL A 9 -7.83 11.39 11.12
N GLU A 10 -7.77 12.30 10.17
CA GLU A 10 -8.92 13.09 9.71
C GLU A 10 -9.13 12.83 8.22
N SER A 11 -10.39 12.73 7.80
CA SER A 11 -10.74 12.72 6.38
C SER A 11 -10.58 14.13 5.82
N LEU A 12 -10.02 14.24 4.62
CA LEU A 12 -10.04 15.50 3.88
C LEU A 12 -11.46 15.79 3.38
N SER A 13 -11.75 17.07 3.18
CA SER A 13 -12.98 17.47 2.48
C SER A 13 -13.00 16.93 1.05
N ARG A 14 -14.19 16.94 0.44
CA ARG A 14 -14.36 16.48 -0.95
C ARG A 14 -13.59 17.38 -1.90
N GLU A 15 -13.59 18.68 -1.63
CA GLU A 15 -12.94 19.73 -2.40
C GLU A 15 -11.40 19.62 -2.35
N GLU A 16 -10.83 19.40 -1.16
CA GLU A 16 -9.39 19.14 -1.00
C GLU A 16 -8.96 17.86 -1.74
N SER A 17 -9.77 16.79 -1.62
CA SER A 17 -9.51 15.53 -2.31
C SER A 17 -9.59 15.68 -3.83
N GLU A 18 -10.55 16.48 -4.32
CA GLU A 18 -10.73 16.73 -5.74
C GLU A 18 -9.59 17.58 -6.32
N THR A 19 -9.06 18.53 -5.54
CA THR A 19 -7.90 19.34 -5.94
C THR A 19 -6.69 18.46 -6.24
N TYR A 20 -6.38 17.50 -5.36
CA TYR A 20 -5.31 16.54 -5.61
C TYR A 20 -5.67 15.53 -6.71
N TRP A 21 -6.92 15.08 -6.79
CA TRP A 21 -7.39 14.17 -7.85
C TRP A 21 -7.11 14.72 -9.25
N ARG A 22 -7.34 16.01 -9.46
CA ARG A 22 -7.10 16.69 -10.75
C ARG A 22 -5.62 16.72 -11.16
N THR A 23 -4.68 16.57 -10.23
CA THR A 23 -3.24 16.53 -10.58
C THR A 23 -2.77 15.14 -10.99
N ARG A 24 -3.60 14.09 -10.83
CA ARG A 24 -3.22 12.71 -11.14
C ARG A 24 -3.24 12.47 -12.65
N GLU A 25 -2.31 11.66 -13.13
CA GLU A 25 -2.33 11.18 -14.50
C GLU A 25 -3.64 10.42 -14.81
N ARG A 26 -4.12 10.51 -16.05
CA ARG A 26 -5.39 9.89 -16.48
C ARG A 26 -5.45 8.39 -16.19
N GLY A 27 -4.37 7.65 -16.46
CA GLY A 27 -4.30 6.22 -16.14
C GLY A 27 -4.45 5.92 -14.64
N SER A 28 -3.93 6.80 -13.78
CA SER A 28 -4.11 6.74 -12.32
C SER A 28 -5.57 6.97 -11.90
N GLN A 29 -6.28 7.87 -12.59
CA GLN A 29 -7.70 8.14 -12.36
C GLN A 29 -8.56 6.95 -12.80
N ILE A 30 -8.28 6.39 -13.98
CA ILE A 30 -8.94 5.19 -14.52
C ILE A 30 -8.73 3.99 -13.59
N GLY A 31 -7.49 3.74 -13.16
CA GLY A 31 -7.18 2.63 -12.25
C GLY A 31 -7.91 2.74 -10.90
N ALA A 32 -8.11 3.95 -10.40
CA ALA A 32 -8.89 4.19 -9.18
C ALA A 32 -10.39 3.91 -9.35
N TRP A 33 -10.96 4.10 -10.55
CA TRP A 33 -12.33 3.68 -10.86
C TRP A 33 -12.44 2.16 -11.09
N ALA A 34 -11.44 1.55 -11.73
CA ALA A 34 -11.45 0.13 -12.09
C ALA A 34 -11.25 -0.79 -10.88
N SER A 35 -10.55 -0.33 -9.85
CA SER A 35 -10.18 -1.14 -8.68
C SER A 35 -11.01 -0.82 -7.45
N GLN A 36 -11.78 -1.81 -6.98
CA GLN A 36 -12.32 -1.84 -5.63
C GLN A 36 -11.22 -2.31 -4.68
N GLN A 37 -10.37 -1.39 -4.25
CA GLN A 37 -9.19 -1.68 -3.44
C GLN A 37 -9.54 -2.61 -2.26
N SER A 38 -8.71 -3.63 -2.06
CA SER A 38 -8.83 -4.65 -1.00
C SER A 38 -10.00 -5.64 -1.12
N ARG A 39 -10.77 -5.60 -2.22
CA ARG A 39 -11.71 -6.69 -2.53
C ARG A 39 -10.94 -7.93 -3.03
N VAL A 40 -11.25 -9.09 -2.45
CA VAL A 40 -10.68 -10.37 -2.89
C VAL A 40 -11.14 -10.66 -4.33
N LEU A 41 -10.19 -10.98 -5.20
CA LEU A 41 -10.44 -11.41 -6.58
C LEU A 41 -10.15 -12.89 -6.81
N TRP A 42 -9.22 -13.43 -6.02
CA TRP A 42 -8.80 -14.81 -6.06
C TRP A 42 -8.32 -15.24 -4.67
N GLU A 43 -8.55 -16.50 -4.34
CA GLU A 43 -8.07 -17.14 -3.12
C GLU A 43 -7.72 -18.59 -3.43
N THR A 44 -6.74 -19.13 -2.70
CA THR A 44 -6.43 -20.56 -2.70
C THR A 44 -6.94 -21.20 -1.42
N GLU A 45 -7.31 -22.47 -1.50
CA GLU A 45 -7.57 -23.27 -0.30
C GLU A 45 -6.30 -23.35 0.57
N PRO A 46 -6.44 -23.34 1.92
CA PRO A 46 -5.33 -23.53 2.82
C PRO A 46 -4.69 -24.91 2.61
N LEU A 47 -3.37 -24.97 2.66
CA LEU A 47 -2.62 -26.23 2.58
C LEU A 47 -3.04 -27.13 3.75
N SER A 48 -3.64 -28.29 3.47
CA SER A 48 -3.95 -29.28 4.49
C SER A 48 -2.67 -30.03 4.91
N GLU A 49 -2.53 -30.33 6.20
CA GLU A 49 -1.35 -31.00 6.80
C GLU A 49 -1.07 -32.42 6.28
N SER A 50 -1.91 -32.98 5.40
CA SER A 50 -1.74 -34.34 4.88
C SER A 50 -0.82 -34.45 3.66
N ALA A 51 -0.13 -33.39 3.25
CA ALA A 51 0.97 -33.51 2.28
C ALA A 51 2.22 -34.08 2.98
N SER A 52 2.11 -35.31 3.51
CA SER A 52 3.27 -36.08 3.94
C SER A 52 4.17 -36.30 2.73
N ALA A 53 5.40 -35.84 2.85
CA ALA A 53 6.47 -35.95 1.87
C ALA A 53 6.53 -37.30 1.15
N SER A 54 5.94 -37.40 -0.04
CA SER A 54 6.42 -38.31 -1.07
C SER A 54 7.43 -37.54 -1.92
N ALA A 55 8.65 -37.43 -1.41
CA ALA A 55 9.79 -37.11 -2.27
C ALA A 55 9.78 -38.11 -3.42
N PRO A 56 9.89 -37.68 -4.70
CA PRO A 56 10.08 -38.64 -5.77
C PRO A 56 11.39 -39.38 -5.50
N SER A 57 11.28 -40.70 -5.36
CA SER A 57 12.41 -41.61 -5.27
C SER A 57 13.34 -41.32 -6.43
N ALA A 58 14.61 -41.01 -6.13
CA ALA A 58 15.67 -40.86 -7.12
C ALA A 58 15.76 -42.13 -7.98
N GLY A 59 15.15 -42.09 -9.15
CA GLY A 59 15.33 -43.07 -10.20
C GLY A 59 16.73 -42.93 -10.76
N VAL A 60 17.55 -43.94 -10.53
CA VAL A 60 18.88 -44.12 -11.14
C VAL A 60 18.73 -44.12 -12.66
N ILE A 61 19.35 -43.15 -13.35
CA ILE A 61 19.64 -43.24 -14.79
C ILE A 61 21.16 -43.24 -14.98
N ASN A 62 21.69 -44.37 -15.47
CA ASN A 62 23.04 -44.49 -15.98
C ASN A 62 23.06 -44.06 -17.46
N GLY A 63 24.03 -43.21 -17.82
CA GLY A 63 24.72 -43.28 -19.11
C GLY A 63 24.25 -42.37 -20.26
N ALA A 64 25.19 -41.50 -20.66
CA ALA A 64 25.47 -40.97 -22.02
C ALA A 64 24.58 -39.85 -22.63
N GLU A 65 25.19 -38.66 -22.65
CA GLU A 65 25.30 -37.70 -23.77
C GLU A 65 24.13 -37.53 -24.75
N ASN A 66 23.49 -36.36 -24.76
CA ASN A 66 23.66 -35.35 -25.82
C ASN A 66 22.82 -34.09 -25.52
N ALA A 67 23.37 -32.94 -25.91
CA ALA A 67 22.80 -31.62 -25.73
C ALA A 67 21.71 -31.36 -26.77
N ASP A 68 20.51 -31.01 -26.30
CA ASP A 68 19.68 -29.94 -26.85
C ASP A 68 18.63 -29.59 -25.79
N ALA A 69 18.68 -28.35 -25.29
CA ALA A 69 17.81 -27.88 -24.23
C ALA A 69 16.43 -27.58 -24.82
N ASP A 70 15.55 -28.58 -24.76
CA ASP A 70 14.10 -28.39 -24.93
C ASP A 70 13.63 -27.36 -23.91
N ALA A 71 13.28 -26.18 -24.41
CA ALA A 71 12.50 -25.21 -23.65
C ALA A 71 11.19 -25.90 -23.27
N ALA A 72 11.05 -26.25 -21.99
CA ALA A 72 9.84 -26.81 -21.44
C ALA A 72 8.65 -25.98 -21.93
N VAL A 73 7.82 -26.60 -22.76
CA VAL A 73 6.54 -26.06 -23.19
C VAL A 73 5.68 -26.00 -21.94
N ILE A 74 5.75 -24.88 -21.23
CA ILE A 74 4.80 -24.59 -20.16
C ILE A 74 3.45 -24.53 -20.86
N ASN A 75 2.63 -25.56 -20.65
CA ASN A 75 1.26 -25.57 -21.12
C ASN A 75 0.61 -24.29 -20.60
N LYS A 76 0.21 -23.41 -21.53
CA LYS A 76 -0.45 -22.13 -21.23
C LYS A 76 -1.78 -22.30 -20.45
N HIS A 77 -2.18 -23.55 -20.19
CA HIS A 77 -3.34 -23.96 -19.40
C HIS A 77 -3.09 -24.08 -17.90
N ASP A 78 -1.84 -24.02 -17.42
CA ASP A 78 -1.52 -24.16 -15.99
C ASP A 78 -1.21 -22.83 -15.27
N ILE A 79 -1.42 -21.69 -15.93
CA ILE A 79 -1.39 -20.39 -15.24
C ILE A 79 -2.72 -20.25 -14.50
N VAL A 80 -2.71 -20.53 -13.20
CA VAL A 80 -3.83 -20.18 -12.32
C VAL A 80 -4.03 -18.67 -12.42
N ASP A 81 -5.20 -18.25 -12.92
CA ASP A 81 -5.57 -16.84 -12.99
C ASP A 81 -5.83 -16.33 -11.57
N ASP A 82 -4.91 -15.53 -11.06
CA ASP A 82 -4.94 -14.92 -9.72
C ASP A 82 -5.84 -13.67 -9.66
N GLY A 83 -6.72 -13.50 -10.66
CA GLY A 83 -7.61 -12.36 -10.79
C GLY A 83 -6.97 -11.18 -11.51
N ARG A 84 -5.74 -11.33 -12.04
CA ARG A 84 -5.10 -10.31 -12.88
C ARG A 84 -5.93 -9.98 -14.12
N SER A 85 -6.50 -10.98 -14.79
CA SER A 85 -7.33 -10.79 -15.99
C SER A 85 -8.55 -9.89 -15.70
N ILE A 86 -9.19 -10.09 -14.55
CA ILE A 86 -10.35 -9.32 -14.07
C ILE A 86 -9.98 -7.84 -13.91
N LEU A 87 -8.82 -7.54 -13.36
CA LEU A 87 -8.35 -6.15 -13.20
C LEU A 87 -8.10 -5.49 -14.56
N GLU A 88 -7.47 -6.21 -15.50
CA GLU A 88 -7.19 -5.69 -16.83
C GLU A 88 -8.48 -5.41 -17.62
N ASP A 89 -9.47 -6.30 -17.51
CA ASP A 89 -10.77 -6.09 -18.17
C ASP A 89 -11.55 -4.92 -17.56
N ARG A 90 -11.51 -4.73 -16.23
CA ARG A 90 -12.09 -3.54 -15.58
C ARG A 90 -11.40 -2.25 -15.99
N VAL A 91 -10.08 -2.27 -16.18
CA VAL A 91 -9.35 -1.10 -16.70
C VAL A 91 -9.82 -0.76 -18.11
N LYS A 92 -9.89 -1.74 -19.02
CA LYS A 92 -10.40 -1.53 -20.39
C LYS A 92 -11.84 -1.00 -20.38
N GLU A 93 -12.69 -1.51 -19.49
CA GLU A 93 -14.06 -1.02 -19.32
C GLU A 93 -14.07 0.46 -18.92
N MET A 94 -13.25 0.86 -17.94
CA MET A 94 -13.18 2.26 -17.50
C MET A 94 -12.51 3.17 -18.54
N GLU A 95 -11.52 2.69 -19.28
CA GLU A 95 -10.94 3.39 -20.42
C GLU A 95 -11.99 3.69 -21.50
N ALA A 96 -12.79 2.67 -21.87
CA ALA A 96 -13.88 2.84 -22.82
C ALA A 96 -14.96 3.80 -22.28
N ARG A 97 -15.35 3.65 -21.01
CA ARG A 97 -16.34 4.50 -20.35
C ARG A 97 -15.93 5.97 -20.32
N PHE A 98 -14.65 6.25 -20.12
CA PHE A 98 -14.14 7.61 -19.98
C PHE A 98 -13.42 8.10 -21.24
N ALA A 99 -13.50 7.40 -22.38
CA ALA A 99 -12.74 7.76 -23.59
C ALA A 99 -12.91 9.24 -24.00
N ASP A 100 -14.15 9.73 -24.00
CA ASP A 100 -14.51 11.09 -24.39
C ASP A 100 -14.71 12.06 -23.21
N VAL A 101 -14.32 11.64 -21.99
CA VAL A 101 -14.48 12.44 -20.77
C VAL A 101 -13.16 13.14 -20.46
N GLU A 102 -13.04 14.44 -20.75
CA GLU A 102 -11.81 15.20 -20.51
C GLU A 102 -11.41 15.15 -19.03
N GLU A 103 -12.34 15.52 -18.14
CA GLU A 103 -12.15 15.47 -16.68
C GLU A 103 -12.89 14.28 -16.06
N ILE A 104 -12.15 13.23 -15.72
CA ILE A 104 -12.72 12.06 -15.05
C ILE A 104 -13.15 12.47 -13.63
N PRO A 105 -14.42 12.28 -13.24
CA PRO A 105 -14.91 12.68 -11.94
C PRO A 105 -14.22 11.88 -10.82
N LEU A 106 -14.06 12.50 -9.66
CA LEU A 106 -13.57 11.84 -8.46
C LEU A 106 -14.55 10.74 -8.01
N PRO A 107 -14.13 9.46 -7.87
CA PRO A 107 -15.02 8.40 -7.38
C PRO A 107 -15.58 8.70 -5.98
N PRO A 108 -16.83 8.31 -5.67
CA PRO A 108 -17.45 8.59 -4.37
C PRO A 108 -16.77 7.88 -3.19
N PHE A 109 -16.03 6.80 -3.46
CA PHE A 109 -15.27 6.03 -2.47
C PHE A 109 -13.79 6.42 -2.39
N TRP A 110 -13.36 7.41 -3.19
CA TRP A 110 -11.98 7.88 -3.23
C TRP A 110 -11.87 9.22 -2.50
N GLY A 111 -10.86 9.37 -1.66
CA GLY A 111 -10.61 10.59 -0.91
C GLY A 111 -9.25 10.56 -0.23
N GLY A 112 -8.83 11.72 0.29
CA GLY A 112 -7.62 11.82 1.10
C GLY A 112 -7.90 11.71 2.59
N ILE A 113 -6.88 11.31 3.34
CA ILE A 113 -6.81 11.46 4.80
C ILE A 113 -5.57 12.28 5.15
N ARG A 114 -5.61 12.96 6.28
CA ARG A 114 -4.43 13.58 6.91
C ARG A 114 -4.22 13.03 8.31
N ILE A 115 -2.97 12.91 8.70
CA ILE A 115 -2.58 12.61 10.08
C ILE A 115 -2.26 13.93 10.76
N VAL A 116 -2.99 14.27 11.81
CA VAL A 116 -2.66 15.38 12.71
C VAL A 116 -1.68 14.84 13.76
N PRO A 117 -0.37 15.19 13.69
CA PRO A 117 0.64 14.47 14.48
C PRO A 117 0.53 14.78 15.97
N GLU A 118 0.36 13.76 16.80
CA GLU A 118 0.48 13.83 18.26
C GLU A 118 1.89 13.47 18.73
N SER A 119 2.62 12.66 17.95
CA SER A 119 4.05 12.51 18.10
C SER A 119 4.78 12.27 16.78
N VAL A 120 6.04 12.72 16.72
CA VAL A 120 6.95 12.49 15.60
C VAL A 120 8.29 12.01 16.16
N GLU A 121 8.75 10.84 15.74
CA GLU A 121 10.06 10.31 16.10
C GLU A 121 10.98 10.27 14.89
N PHE A 122 12.19 10.83 15.06
CA PHE A 122 13.28 10.69 14.11
C PHE A 122 14.27 9.66 14.64
N TRP A 123 14.53 8.64 13.84
CA TRP A 123 15.50 7.59 14.13
C TRP A 123 16.65 7.64 13.12
N GLN A 124 17.89 7.63 13.61
CA GLN A 124 19.08 7.58 12.78
C GLN A 124 20.01 6.46 13.24
N GLY A 125 20.14 5.45 12.39
CA GLY A 125 21.05 4.32 12.58
C GLY A 125 22.52 4.75 12.67
N ARG A 126 23.28 4.01 13.49
CA ARG A 126 24.71 4.19 13.77
C ARG A 126 25.39 2.81 13.77
N LYS A 127 26.65 2.75 13.32
CA LYS A 127 27.44 1.50 13.29
C LYS A 127 27.62 0.88 14.67
N SER A 128 27.71 1.70 15.71
CA SER A 128 27.86 1.27 17.11
C SER A 128 26.60 0.65 17.73
N ARG A 129 25.48 0.57 16.99
CA ARG A 129 24.14 0.22 17.49
C ARG A 129 23.54 1.23 18.47
N LEU A 130 24.29 2.26 18.87
CA LEU A 130 23.78 3.40 19.64
C LEU A 130 23.10 4.41 18.71
N HIS A 131 21.91 4.07 18.25
CA HIS A 131 21.09 4.89 17.36
C HIS A 131 20.63 6.19 18.02
N ASP A 132 20.59 7.27 17.24
CA ASP A 132 19.97 8.51 17.68
C ASP A 132 18.46 8.41 17.50
N ARG A 133 17.72 8.63 18.59
CA ARG A 133 16.25 8.62 18.60
C ARG A 133 15.73 9.86 19.29
N PHE A 134 15.02 10.71 18.54
CA PHE A 134 14.40 11.92 19.07
C PHE A 134 12.90 11.89 18.83
N ARG A 135 12.12 11.90 19.90
CA ARG A 135 10.66 11.94 19.87
C ARG A 135 10.16 13.32 20.26
N TYR A 136 9.35 13.91 19.40
CA TYR A 136 8.54 15.11 19.63
C TYR A 136 7.15 14.64 20.05
N VAL A 137 6.64 15.14 21.17
CA VAL A 137 5.30 14.84 21.70
C VAL A 137 4.54 16.14 21.84
N ARG A 138 3.32 16.18 21.31
CA ARG A 138 2.43 17.33 21.42
C ARG A 138 1.89 17.41 22.84
N ILE A 139 2.04 18.56 23.48
CA ILE A 139 1.46 18.89 24.79
C ILE A 139 0.39 19.94 24.57
N HIS A 140 -0.87 19.55 24.77
CA HIS A 140 -2.02 20.44 24.63
C HIS A 140 -2.12 21.38 25.82
N GLY A 141 -2.56 22.60 25.56
CA GLY A 141 -2.87 23.61 26.55
C GLY A 141 -4.05 24.46 26.11
N GLU A 142 -4.56 25.27 27.02
CA GLU A 142 -5.66 26.20 26.76
C GLU A 142 -5.23 27.59 27.23
N VAL A 143 -5.59 28.60 26.44
CA VAL A 143 -5.43 30.00 26.82
C VAL A 143 -6.82 30.61 26.91
N GLU A 144 -7.21 31.01 28.11
CA GLU A 144 -8.43 31.77 28.33
C GLU A 144 -8.19 33.24 27.98
N THR A 145 -8.87 33.71 26.94
CA THR A 145 -8.85 35.13 26.56
C THR A 145 -10.25 35.69 26.66
N GLY A 146 -10.74 35.99 27.88
CA GLY A 146 -11.89 36.85 28.26
C GLY A 146 -13.28 36.59 27.66
N VAL A 147 -13.36 36.13 26.42
CA VAL A 147 -14.55 35.89 25.58
C VAL A 147 -14.43 34.54 24.87
N GLU A 148 -13.21 34.00 24.65
CA GLU A 148 -12.99 32.67 24.04
C GLU A 148 -11.78 31.93 24.66
N THR A 149 -11.87 30.59 24.69
CA THR A 149 -10.76 29.68 25.06
C THR A 149 -10.09 29.17 23.80
N ALA A 150 -8.86 29.60 23.53
CA ALA A 150 -8.08 29.12 22.40
C ALA A 150 -7.30 27.85 22.78
N LYS A 151 -7.50 26.76 22.04
CA LYS A 151 -6.66 25.56 22.15
C LYS A 151 -5.28 25.85 21.57
N THR A 152 -4.24 25.57 22.34
CA THR A 152 -2.84 25.72 21.95
C THR A 152 -2.09 24.42 22.18
N PHE A 153 -0.90 24.29 21.61
CA PHE A 153 -0.01 23.20 21.94
C PHE A 153 1.45 23.63 21.88
N GLN A 154 2.30 22.89 22.60
CA GLN A 154 3.74 22.99 22.52
C GLN A 154 4.35 21.60 22.25
N TRP A 155 5.54 21.56 21.65
CA TRP A 155 6.25 20.30 21.44
C TRP A 155 7.25 20.05 22.57
N LYS A 156 7.12 18.89 23.22
CA LYS A 156 8.15 18.36 24.12
C LYS A 156 9.07 17.42 23.36
N ILE A 157 10.38 17.61 23.48
CA ILE A 157 11.40 16.78 22.81
C ILE A 157 12.03 15.82 23.82
N GLN A 158 12.19 14.56 23.44
CA GLN A 158 12.81 13.51 24.24
C GLN A 158 13.84 12.76 23.42
N ARG A 159 15.03 12.51 23.98
CA ARG A 159 15.96 11.51 23.44
C ARG A 159 15.58 10.15 24.01
N LEU A 160 15.44 9.14 23.15
CA LEU A 160 15.14 7.77 23.54
C LEU A 160 16.42 6.92 23.46
N SER A 161 16.51 5.87 24.28
CA SER A 161 17.50 4.82 24.08
C SER A 161 17.26 4.13 22.73
N PRO A 162 18.31 3.73 22.01
CA PRO A 162 18.21 3.01 20.73
C PRO A 162 17.30 1.79 20.81
#